data_AF-A0A136KGA5-F1
#
_entry.id   AF-A0A136KGA5-F1
#
_cell.length_a   1.000
_cell.length_b   1.000
_cell.length_c   1.000
_cell.angle_alpha   90.00
_cell.angle_beta   90.00
_cell.angle_gamma   90.00
#
_symmetry.space_group_name_H-M   'P 1'
#
loop_
_entity.id
_entity.type
_entity.pdbx_description
1 polymer ?
#
loop_
_entity_poly.entity_id
_entity_poly.type
_entity_poly.pdbx_seq_one_letter_code
_entity_poly.pdbx_strand_id
1 'polypeptide(L)'
;MLNKKRELLVGYLQQKGISQQSKQVLVSDIGWRGTIQDNIARIFNQVDFYGVYLGYIHPLNNQEFNTFKHAYGPYFVSDAPYFMQMLHGGATFVEMLSTSPGGSTIGYEHADKNKIVAIKEISKVEDEYIHNKYVRFFQEGVIASVAALANFTDKHALQSSEVRPYVLRLMDDLIKKPNYLFSKIFFNLTYSETFGVGEYFDMKKRSTLKKRNLVLAVISKSRRENIEEAVNKSQWKQGFWRYQDRLGIFSVASKVYYDLQNARNALAPKRRILQLLSKVGKLKKKILG
;
A
#
# COMPACT_ATOMS: atom_id res chain seq x y z
N MET A 1 8.21 -15.22 29.76
CA MET A 1 8.35 -15.16 28.28
C MET A 1 8.40 -13.72 27.74
N LEU A 2 7.51 -12.81 28.14
CA LEU A 2 7.52 -11.40 27.69
C LEU A 2 8.80 -10.63 28.07
N ASN A 3 9.28 -10.75 29.32
CA ASN A 3 10.51 -10.06 29.76
C ASN A 3 11.74 -10.44 28.93
N LYS A 4 11.93 -11.74 28.65
CA LYS A 4 13.02 -12.22 27.79
C LYS A 4 12.98 -11.64 26.37
N LYS A 5 11.79 -11.57 25.75
CA LYS A 5 11.63 -10.95 24.41
C LYS A 5 11.99 -9.46 24.43
N ARG A 6 11.58 -8.76 25.50
CA ARG A 6 11.91 -7.34 25.70
C ARG A 6 13.41 -7.14 25.88
N GLU A 7 14.06 -7.93 26.73
CA GLU A 7 15.51 -7.89 26.96
C GLU A 7 16.30 -8.09 25.66
N LEU A 8 15.91 -9.07 24.85
CA LEU A 8 16.55 -9.34 23.56
C LEU A 8 16.35 -8.19 22.56
N LEU A 9 15.14 -7.63 22.46
CA LEU A 9 14.88 -6.46 21.61
C LEU A 9 15.69 -5.24 22.07
N VAL A 10 15.75 -4.98 23.37
CA VAL A 10 16.54 -3.88 23.94
C VAL A 10 18.01 -4.05 23.60
N GLY A 11 18.58 -5.23 23.86
CA GLY A 11 19.98 -5.50 23.57
C GLY A 11 20.29 -5.41 22.07
N TYR A 12 19.38 -5.88 21.20
CA TYR A 12 19.52 -5.71 19.75
C TYR A 12 19.54 -4.24 19.34
N LEU A 13 18.60 -3.43 19.83
CA LEU A 13 18.51 -2.00 19.50
C LEU A 13 19.71 -1.20 20.05
N GLN A 14 20.21 -1.57 21.24
CA GLN A 14 21.45 -1.00 21.78
C GLN A 14 22.66 -1.30 20.89
N GLN A 15 22.77 -2.53 20.35
CA GLN A 15 23.80 -2.87 19.36
C GLN A 15 23.64 -2.11 18.03
N LYS A 16 22.46 -1.52 17.78
CA LYS A 16 22.19 -0.62 16.65
C LYS A 16 22.33 0.86 17.00
N GLY A 17 22.79 1.19 18.21
CA GLY A 17 23.03 2.57 18.65
C GLY A 17 21.82 3.28 19.24
N ILE A 18 20.73 2.56 19.53
CA ILE A 18 19.54 3.11 20.20
C ILE A 18 19.55 2.68 21.67
N SER A 19 19.65 3.66 22.57
CA SER A 19 19.66 3.43 24.01
C SER A 19 18.82 4.50 24.74
N GLN A 20 18.67 4.39 26.05
CA GLN A 20 17.97 5.42 26.85
C GLN A 20 18.71 6.76 26.86
N GLN A 21 19.99 6.78 26.47
CA GLN A 21 20.79 7.99 26.36
C GLN A 21 20.64 8.68 25.00
N SER A 22 19.99 8.02 24.03
CA SER A 22 19.65 8.66 22.75
C SER A 22 18.70 9.83 23.03
N LYS A 23 18.98 11.02 22.49
CA LYS A 23 18.05 12.15 22.66
C LYS A 23 16.86 12.03 21.72
N GLN A 24 17.16 11.81 20.44
CA GLN A 24 16.18 11.82 19.37
C GLN A 24 16.49 10.71 18.38
N VAL A 25 15.46 10.04 17.89
CA VAL A 25 15.55 8.98 16.88
C VAL A 25 14.56 9.27 15.77
N LEU A 26 15.06 9.30 14.53
CA LEU A 26 14.22 9.37 13.34
C LEU A 26 13.83 7.95 12.92
N VAL A 27 12.53 7.73 12.72
CA VAL A 27 11.96 6.50 12.19
C VAL A 27 11.41 6.80 10.80
N SER A 28 11.96 6.16 9.77
CA SER A 28 11.39 6.18 8.42
C SER A 28 10.77 4.83 8.13
N ASP A 29 9.48 4.80 7.82
CA ASP A 29 8.74 3.56 7.66
C ASP A 29 7.68 3.69 6.56
N ILE A 30 7.44 2.59 5.86
CA ILE A 30 6.36 2.47 4.88
C ILE A 30 5.01 2.20 5.54
N GLY A 31 5.03 1.72 6.80
CA GLY A 31 3.85 1.34 7.55
C GLY A 31 2.85 2.49 7.75
N TRP A 32 1.57 2.15 7.83
CA TRP A 32 0.49 3.13 7.69
C TRP A 32 0.07 3.81 9.00
N ARG A 33 0.45 3.27 10.16
CA ARG A 33 -0.05 3.72 11.48
C ARG A 33 1.03 4.00 12.52
N GLY A 34 2.26 3.57 12.29
CA GLY A 34 3.37 3.80 13.21
C GLY A 34 3.34 3.01 14.53
N THR A 35 2.63 1.89 14.58
CA THR A 35 2.50 1.07 15.80
C THR A 35 3.83 0.45 16.25
N ILE A 36 4.78 0.20 15.34
CA ILE A 36 6.13 -0.24 15.70
C ILE A 36 6.86 0.85 16.47
N GLN A 37 6.80 2.10 15.99
CA GLN A 37 7.36 3.26 16.69
C GLN A 37 6.75 3.38 18.10
N ASP A 38 5.43 3.24 18.22
CA ASP A 38 4.76 3.30 19.54
C ASP A 38 5.32 2.28 20.53
N ASN A 39 5.48 1.02 20.08
CA ASN A 39 5.98 -0.04 20.96
C ASN A 39 7.45 0.17 21.36
N ILE A 40 8.28 0.72 20.45
CA ILE A 40 9.67 1.06 20.77
C ILE A 40 9.73 2.25 21.74
N ALA A 41 8.91 3.27 21.54
CA ALA A 41 8.86 4.46 22.39
C ALA A 41 8.45 4.14 23.84
N ARG A 42 7.59 3.14 24.05
CA ARG A 42 7.27 2.59 25.38
C ARG A 42 8.47 1.98 26.10
N ILE A 43 9.41 1.42 25.33
CA ILE A 43 10.61 0.81 25.88
C ILE A 43 11.64 1.90 26.20
N PHE A 44 11.80 2.87 25.31
CA PHE A 44 12.75 3.97 25.39
C PHE A 44 12.05 5.30 25.71
N ASN A 45 11.46 5.38 26.90
CA ASN A 45 10.58 6.48 27.31
C ASN A 45 11.29 7.83 27.58
N GLN A 46 12.62 7.86 27.54
CA GLN A 46 13.43 9.08 27.64
C GLN A 46 13.90 9.60 26.27
N VAL A 47 13.53 8.92 25.19
CA VAL A 47 13.97 9.21 23.82
C VAL A 47 12.79 9.73 23.03
N ASP A 48 12.97 10.85 22.31
CA ASP A 48 11.96 11.34 21.38
C ASP A 48 12.04 10.59 20.04
N PHE A 49 10.93 10.02 19.59
CA PHE A 49 10.84 9.35 18.30
C PHE A 49 10.08 10.21 17.29
N TYR A 50 10.75 10.56 16.19
CA TYR A 50 10.17 11.30 15.07
C TYR A 50 9.96 10.36 13.89
N GLY A 51 8.71 10.10 13.56
CA GLY A 51 8.30 9.21 12.48
C GLY A 51 8.01 9.98 11.19
N VAL A 52 8.55 9.49 10.08
CA VAL A 52 8.29 9.98 8.71
C VAL A 52 7.77 8.80 7.88
N TYR A 53 6.52 8.91 7.44
CA TYR A 53 5.80 7.79 6.82
C TYR A 53 5.45 8.05 5.36
N LEU A 54 5.57 7.01 4.50
CA LEU A 54 5.12 7.08 3.10
C LEU A 54 3.59 7.14 2.96
N GLY A 55 2.86 6.86 4.02
CA GLY A 55 1.46 7.17 4.17
C GLY A 55 1.06 7.04 5.63
N TYR A 56 0.12 7.86 6.08
CA TYR A 56 -0.25 7.85 7.49
C TYR A 56 -1.77 7.90 7.69
N ILE A 57 -2.26 6.98 8.50
CA ILE A 57 -3.60 6.93 9.04
C ILE A 57 -3.49 7.30 10.51
N HIS A 58 -4.44 8.12 10.96
CA HIS A 58 -4.53 8.48 12.37
C HIS A 58 -4.54 7.20 13.26
N PRO A 59 -3.83 7.22 14.40
CA PRO A 59 -3.68 6.05 15.23
C PRO A 59 -5.01 5.67 15.86
N LEU A 60 -5.17 4.36 16.13
CA LEU A 60 -6.37 3.84 16.80
C LEU A 60 -6.25 3.94 18.33
N ASN A 61 -5.03 4.05 18.83
CA ASN A 61 -4.70 4.03 20.26
C ASN A 61 -4.10 5.37 20.67
N ASN A 62 -4.16 5.67 21.96
CA ASN A 62 -3.38 6.75 22.56
C ASN A 62 -1.91 6.57 22.21
N GLN A 63 -1.28 7.67 21.82
CA GLN A 63 0.12 7.72 21.44
C GLN A 63 0.95 8.11 22.64
N GLU A 64 2.17 7.57 22.72
CA GLU A 64 3.11 7.96 23.78
C GLU A 64 3.54 9.41 23.58
N PHE A 65 3.74 10.15 24.68
CA PHE A 65 4.08 11.57 24.65
C PHE A 65 5.39 11.88 23.93
N ASN A 66 6.31 10.89 23.86
CA ASN A 66 7.59 10.97 23.18
C ASN A 66 7.54 10.48 21.73
N THR A 67 6.36 10.48 21.09
CA THR A 67 6.20 10.09 19.69
C THR A 67 5.59 11.20 18.84
N PHE A 68 6.27 11.51 17.75
CA PHE A 68 5.84 12.49 16.74
C PHE A 68 5.75 11.77 15.41
N LYS A 69 4.70 12.00 14.61
CA LYS A 69 4.48 11.27 13.35
C LYS A 69 4.04 12.22 12.25
N HIS A 70 4.75 12.16 11.13
CA HIS A 70 4.51 12.98 9.95
C HIS A 70 4.30 12.11 8.72
N ALA A 71 3.31 12.47 7.91
CA ALA A 71 3.06 11.84 6.62
C ALA A 71 3.87 12.57 5.54
N TYR A 72 4.92 11.94 5.03
CA TYR A 72 5.60 12.46 3.84
C TYR A 72 4.78 12.18 2.58
N GLY A 73 4.20 10.99 2.46
CA GLY A 73 3.16 10.70 1.46
C GLY A 73 1.75 11.04 1.96
N PRO A 74 0.69 10.45 1.40
CA PRO A 74 -0.69 10.83 1.69
C PRO A 74 -1.05 10.70 3.17
N TYR A 75 -1.65 11.75 3.73
CA TYR A 75 -2.26 11.72 5.06
C TYR A 75 -3.78 11.50 4.94
N PHE A 76 -4.31 10.53 5.68
CA PHE A 76 -5.72 10.15 5.59
C PHE A 76 -6.70 11.33 5.77
N VAL A 77 -6.37 12.27 6.67
CA VAL A 77 -7.28 13.38 7.02
C VAL A 77 -7.25 14.50 5.97
N SER A 78 -6.06 14.96 5.58
CA SER A 78 -5.91 16.12 4.69
C SER A 78 -5.84 15.76 3.20
N ASP A 79 -5.42 14.54 2.86
CA ASP A 79 -5.13 14.11 1.48
C ASP A 79 -6.04 12.95 1.04
N ALA A 80 -7.29 12.94 1.50
CA ALA A 80 -8.23 11.85 1.30
C ALA A 80 -8.27 11.30 -0.16
N PRO A 81 -8.27 12.13 -1.24
CA PRO A 81 -8.24 11.59 -2.60
C PRO A 81 -7.00 10.75 -2.90
N TYR A 82 -5.81 11.20 -2.49
CA TYR A 82 -4.55 10.47 -2.66
C TYR A 82 -4.53 9.22 -1.78
N PHE A 83 -5.02 9.36 -0.54
CA PHE A 83 -5.07 8.25 0.40
C PHE A 83 -5.98 7.12 -0.08
N MET A 84 -7.16 7.44 -0.62
CA MET A 84 -8.08 6.44 -1.16
C MET A 84 -7.49 5.68 -2.36
N GLN A 85 -6.66 6.34 -3.18
CA GLN A 85 -5.93 5.64 -4.26
C GLN A 85 -4.89 4.69 -3.70
N MET A 86 -4.20 5.09 -2.63
CA MET A 86 -3.27 4.23 -1.91
C MET A 86 -3.98 3.02 -1.30
N LEU A 87 -5.16 3.19 -0.69
CA LEU A 87 -5.96 2.07 -0.18
C LEU A 87 -6.45 1.12 -1.29
N HIS A 88 -6.77 1.63 -2.48
CA HIS A 88 -7.25 0.82 -3.61
C HIS A 88 -6.11 0.15 -4.41
N GLY A 89 -5.11 -0.36 -3.71
CA GLY A 89 -4.01 -1.18 -4.27
C GLY A 89 -2.66 -0.51 -4.36
N GLY A 90 -2.57 0.80 -4.08
CA GLY A 90 -1.28 1.48 -4.00
C GLY A 90 -0.42 1.03 -2.83
N ALA A 91 -1.03 0.67 -1.70
CA ALA A 91 -0.36 0.24 -0.47
C ALA A 91 0.49 -1.02 -0.73
N THR A 92 -0.12 -2.11 -1.19
CA THR A 92 0.57 -3.36 -1.52
C THR A 92 1.63 -3.17 -2.61
N PHE A 93 1.40 -2.26 -3.56
CA PHE A 93 2.38 -1.92 -4.59
C PHE A 93 3.61 -1.21 -4.01
N VAL A 94 3.42 -0.24 -3.11
CA VAL A 94 4.52 0.45 -2.41
C VAL A 94 5.26 -0.51 -1.47
N GLU A 95 4.53 -1.40 -0.78
CA GLU A 95 5.12 -2.45 0.06
C GLU A 95 6.01 -3.39 -0.76
N MET A 96 5.55 -3.84 -1.93
CA MET A 96 6.37 -4.64 -2.87
C MET A 96 7.68 -3.92 -3.25
N LEU A 97 7.63 -2.63 -3.55
CA LEU A 97 8.84 -1.87 -3.90
C LEU A 97 9.81 -1.73 -2.72
N SER A 98 9.31 -1.95 -1.51
CA SER A 98 10.03 -1.79 -0.25
C SER A 98 10.42 -3.13 0.39
N THR A 99 10.14 -4.25 -0.27
CA THR A 99 10.58 -5.58 0.17
C THR A 99 12.10 -5.59 0.34
N SER A 100 12.56 -5.96 1.54
CA SER A 100 13.98 -6.05 1.86
C SER A 100 14.56 -7.40 1.48
N PRO A 101 15.84 -7.49 1.10
CA PRO A 101 16.51 -8.78 1.02
C PRO A 101 16.70 -9.37 2.42
N GLY A 102 16.30 -10.62 2.64
CA GLY A 102 16.64 -11.38 3.85
C GLY A 102 15.51 -11.54 4.86
N GLY A 103 14.26 -11.36 4.44
CA GLY A 103 13.10 -11.84 5.18
C GLY A 103 12.60 -10.94 6.31
N SER A 104 11.40 -11.28 6.77
CA SER A 104 10.73 -10.61 7.87
C SER A 104 11.35 -10.99 9.21
N THR A 105 11.48 -10.03 10.12
CA THR A 105 11.94 -10.32 11.49
C THR A 105 10.82 -10.96 12.30
N ILE A 106 11.04 -12.18 12.79
CA ILE A 106 10.06 -12.92 13.63
C ILE A 106 10.47 -12.99 15.11
N GLY A 107 11.71 -12.62 15.43
CA GLY A 107 12.22 -12.65 16.80
C GLY A 107 13.67 -12.19 16.90
N TYR A 108 14.24 -12.40 18.08
CA TYR A 108 15.64 -12.09 18.40
C TYR A 108 16.22 -13.22 19.24
N GLU A 109 17.52 -13.47 19.11
CA GLU A 109 18.25 -14.46 19.89
C GLU A 109 19.71 -14.07 20.11
N HIS A 110 20.35 -14.70 21.10
CA HIS A 110 21.80 -14.59 21.26
C HIS A 110 22.49 -15.46 20.21
N ALA A 111 23.26 -14.82 19.32
CA ALA A 111 24.22 -15.54 18.48
C ALA A 111 25.44 -15.97 19.32
N ASP A 112 25.89 -15.08 20.21
CA ASP A 112 27.01 -15.27 21.14
C ASP A 112 26.75 -14.50 22.45
N LYS A 113 27.65 -14.64 23.45
CA LYS A 113 27.53 -13.95 24.77
C LYS A 113 27.22 -12.45 24.66
N ASN A 114 27.81 -11.76 23.70
CA ASN A 114 27.70 -10.31 23.54
C ASN A 114 26.97 -9.88 22.24
N LYS A 115 26.38 -10.81 21.50
CA LYS A 115 25.79 -10.53 20.18
C LYS A 115 24.36 -11.04 20.11
N ILE A 116 23.43 -10.14 19.80
CA ILE A 116 22.03 -10.47 19.60
C ILE A 116 21.74 -10.27 18.11
N VAL A 117 21.07 -11.23 17.50
CA VAL A 117 20.71 -11.21 16.08
C VAL A 117 19.20 -11.29 15.92
N ALA A 118 18.69 -10.70 14.84
CA ALA A 118 17.30 -10.84 14.45
C ALA A 118 17.10 -12.20 13.78
N ILE A 119 16.10 -12.95 14.23
CA ILE A 119 15.65 -14.19 13.57
C ILE A 119 14.78 -13.78 12.40
N LYS A 120 15.10 -14.31 11.22
CA LYS A 120 14.46 -13.97 9.95
C LYS A 120 13.66 -15.15 9.39
N GLU A 121 12.45 -14.87 8.95
CA GLU A 121 11.66 -15.76 8.10
C GLU A 121 11.83 -15.34 6.65
N ILE A 122 12.45 -16.20 5.84
CA ILE A 122 12.80 -15.92 4.45
C ILE A 122 11.81 -16.63 3.53
N SER A 123 11.17 -15.86 2.66
CA SER A 123 10.33 -16.35 1.56
C SER A 123 11.17 -16.42 0.28
N LYS A 124 11.41 -17.63 -0.23
CA LYS A 124 12.14 -17.82 -1.50
C LYS A 124 11.50 -17.06 -2.68
N VAL A 125 10.19 -16.87 -2.67
CA VAL A 125 9.50 -16.15 -3.76
C VAL A 125 9.69 -14.64 -3.60
N GLU A 126 9.47 -14.09 -2.41
CA GLU A 126 9.54 -12.66 -2.15
C GLU A 126 11.00 -12.15 -2.09
N ASP A 127 11.81 -12.76 -1.23
CA ASP A 127 13.17 -12.33 -0.92
C ASP A 127 14.21 -12.72 -1.98
N GLU A 128 14.10 -13.92 -2.56
CA GLU A 128 15.09 -14.38 -3.54
C GLU A 128 14.67 -14.09 -4.97
N TYR A 129 13.42 -14.41 -5.36
CA TYR A 129 13.01 -14.26 -6.75
C TYR A 129 12.59 -12.83 -7.10
N ILE A 130 11.62 -12.26 -6.38
CA ILE A 130 11.05 -10.95 -6.73
C ILE A 130 12.06 -9.84 -6.47
N HIS A 131 12.66 -9.81 -5.28
CA HIS A 131 13.63 -8.79 -4.94
C HIS A 131 14.81 -8.77 -5.93
N ASN A 132 15.50 -9.90 -6.10
CA ASN A 132 16.70 -9.94 -6.94
C ASN A 132 16.41 -9.81 -8.43
N LYS A 133 15.22 -10.21 -8.90
CA LYS A 133 14.89 -10.10 -10.31
C LYS A 133 14.40 -8.72 -10.71
N TYR A 134 13.75 -8.00 -9.79
CA TYR A 134 13.01 -6.79 -10.14
C TYR A 134 13.23 -5.63 -9.17
N VAL A 135 12.94 -5.83 -7.87
CA VAL A 135 12.85 -4.71 -6.91
C VAL A 135 14.21 -4.10 -6.60
N ARG A 136 15.29 -4.90 -6.54
CA ARG A 136 16.64 -4.39 -6.24
C ARG A 136 17.07 -3.26 -7.17
N PHE A 137 16.73 -3.34 -8.46
CA PHE A 137 17.16 -2.34 -9.44
C PHE A 137 16.41 -1.03 -9.27
N PHE A 138 15.15 -1.09 -8.84
CA PHE A 138 14.40 0.10 -8.44
C PHE A 138 15.00 0.73 -7.20
N GLN A 139 15.30 -0.06 -6.16
CA GLN A 139 15.90 0.42 -4.92
C GLN A 139 17.31 1.00 -5.13
N GLU A 140 18.15 0.34 -5.94
CA GLU A 140 19.45 0.86 -6.36
C GLU A 140 19.31 2.20 -7.08
N GLY A 141 18.32 2.34 -7.96
CA GLY A 141 17.99 3.62 -8.61
C GLY A 141 17.59 4.71 -7.61
N VAL A 142 16.77 4.37 -6.61
CA VAL A 142 16.41 5.29 -5.52
C VAL A 142 17.66 5.73 -4.77
N ILE A 143 18.51 4.80 -4.33
CA ILE A 143 19.76 5.09 -3.60
C ILE A 143 20.70 5.97 -4.43
N ALA A 144 20.89 5.63 -5.72
CA ALA A 144 21.72 6.40 -6.64
C ALA A 144 21.21 7.85 -6.81
N SER A 145 19.90 8.08 -6.69
CA SER A 145 19.32 9.42 -6.78
C SER A 145 19.50 10.28 -5.53
N VAL A 146 19.76 9.68 -4.36
CA VAL A 146 19.82 10.40 -3.08
C VAL A 146 20.85 11.52 -3.09
N ALA A 147 22.06 11.26 -3.61
CA ALA A 147 23.12 12.27 -3.63
C ALA A 147 22.74 13.48 -4.50
N ALA A 148 22.10 13.25 -5.65
CA ALA A 148 21.64 14.32 -6.54
C ALA A 148 20.50 15.12 -5.88
N LEU A 149 19.54 14.44 -5.24
CA LEU A 149 18.44 15.08 -4.52
C LEU A 149 18.93 15.89 -3.32
N ALA A 150 19.91 15.37 -2.56
CA ALA A 150 20.53 16.08 -1.44
C ALA A 150 21.21 17.37 -1.91
N ASN A 151 22.03 17.29 -2.97
CA ASN A 151 22.69 18.46 -3.56
C ASN A 151 21.69 19.50 -4.10
N PHE A 152 20.60 19.05 -4.72
CA PHE A 152 19.54 19.94 -5.19
C PHE A 152 18.80 20.61 -4.03
N THR A 153 18.47 19.85 -2.99
CA THR A 153 17.81 20.37 -1.79
C THR A 153 18.67 21.40 -1.06
N ASP A 154 19.98 21.14 -0.94
CA ASP A 154 20.95 22.04 -0.31
C ASP A 154 21.10 23.36 -1.08
N LYS A 155 21.27 23.30 -2.40
CA LYS A 155 21.42 24.49 -3.26
C LYS A 155 20.19 25.39 -3.32
N HIS A 156 19.01 24.81 -3.18
CA HIS A 156 17.74 25.53 -3.30
C HIS A 156 17.02 25.72 -1.97
N ALA A 157 17.62 25.29 -0.86
CA ALA A 157 17.04 25.35 0.49
C ALA A 157 15.59 24.82 0.57
N LEU A 158 15.31 23.74 -0.16
CA LEU A 158 13.94 23.23 -0.31
C LEU A 158 13.44 22.62 0.99
N GLN A 159 12.23 23.01 1.38
CA GLN A 159 11.51 22.43 2.49
C GLN A 159 10.65 21.24 2.04
N SER A 160 10.45 20.29 2.96
CA SER A 160 9.58 19.14 2.74
C SER A 160 8.16 19.56 2.31
N SER A 161 7.63 20.64 2.88
CA SER A 161 6.33 21.23 2.53
C SER A 161 6.23 21.67 1.07
N GLU A 162 7.34 22.11 0.45
CA GLU A 162 7.38 22.57 -0.94
C GLU A 162 7.48 21.39 -1.93
N VAL A 163 8.20 20.35 -1.54
CA VAL A 163 8.43 19.14 -2.36
C VAL A 163 7.25 18.17 -2.28
N ARG A 164 6.60 18.08 -1.12
CA ARG A 164 5.54 17.10 -0.84
C ARG A 164 4.39 17.11 -1.85
N PRO A 165 3.83 18.25 -2.30
CA PRO A 165 2.79 18.26 -3.33
C PRO A 165 3.21 17.57 -4.63
N TYR A 166 4.48 17.69 -5.02
CA TYR A 166 5.02 16.99 -6.19
C TYR A 166 5.14 15.49 -5.94
N VAL A 167 5.62 15.08 -4.75
CA VAL A 167 5.70 13.67 -4.36
C VAL A 167 4.33 13.00 -4.35
N LEU A 168 3.31 13.65 -3.80
CA LEU A 168 1.93 13.13 -3.81
C LEU A 168 1.43 12.88 -5.24
N ARG A 169 1.70 13.79 -6.17
CA ARG A 169 1.35 13.61 -7.59
C ARG A 169 2.13 12.46 -8.23
N LEU A 170 3.42 12.36 -7.99
CA LEU A 170 4.24 11.26 -8.50
C LEU A 170 3.75 9.89 -8.01
N MET A 171 3.44 9.78 -6.72
CA MET A 171 2.89 8.55 -6.15
C MET A 171 1.53 8.21 -6.78
N ASP A 172 0.65 9.20 -6.92
CA ASP A 172 -0.66 9.03 -7.55
C ASP A 172 -0.55 8.57 -9.01
N ASP A 173 0.34 9.18 -9.79
CA ASP A 173 0.58 8.80 -11.17
C ASP A 173 1.17 7.39 -11.27
N LEU A 174 2.08 7.01 -10.38
CA LEU A 174 2.67 5.67 -10.34
C LEU A 174 1.59 4.59 -10.07
N ILE A 175 0.64 4.89 -9.18
CA ILE A 175 -0.49 4.00 -8.85
C ILE A 175 -1.53 3.97 -9.96
N LYS A 176 -1.89 5.13 -10.54
CA LYS A 176 -2.98 5.24 -11.53
C LYS A 176 -2.56 4.86 -12.95
N LYS A 177 -1.30 5.13 -13.30
CA LYS A 177 -0.76 4.94 -14.65
C LYS A 177 0.50 4.07 -14.60
N PRO A 178 0.43 2.85 -14.04
CA PRO A 178 1.60 2.01 -13.96
C PRO A 178 2.10 1.65 -15.35
N ASN A 179 3.42 1.56 -15.48
CA ASN A 179 3.98 0.90 -16.66
C ASN A 179 3.68 -0.62 -16.59
N TYR A 180 3.83 -1.29 -17.73
CA TYR A 180 3.57 -2.73 -17.80
C TYR A 180 4.53 -3.53 -16.93
N LEU A 181 5.78 -3.07 -16.76
CA LEU A 181 6.77 -3.76 -15.95
C LEU A 181 6.34 -3.83 -14.48
N PHE A 182 5.93 -2.72 -13.87
CA PHE A 182 5.43 -2.68 -12.50
C PHE A 182 4.20 -3.57 -12.31
N SER A 183 3.27 -3.53 -13.25
CA SER A 183 2.09 -4.40 -13.22
C SER A 183 2.48 -5.87 -13.31
N LYS A 184 3.45 -6.21 -14.16
CA LYS A 184 3.99 -7.57 -14.31
C LYS A 184 4.70 -8.04 -13.04
N ILE A 185 5.46 -7.19 -12.37
CA ILE A 185 6.14 -7.53 -11.11
C ILE A 185 5.09 -7.83 -10.05
N PHE A 186 4.14 -6.91 -9.86
CA PHE A 186 3.05 -7.03 -8.87
C PHE A 186 2.25 -8.34 -9.03
N PHE A 187 1.83 -8.69 -10.25
CA PHE A 187 1.04 -9.91 -10.47
C PHE A 187 1.86 -11.20 -10.55
N ASN A 188 3.18 -11.14 -10.42
CA ASN A 188 3.99 -12.34 -10.19
C ASN A 188 4.37 -12.51 -8.71
N LEU A 189 3.88 -11.66 -7.81
CA LEU A 189 4.09 -11.80 -6.37
C LEU A 189 3.30 -12.97 -5.80
N THR A 190 3.95 -13.69 -4.89
CA THR A 190 3.30 -14.40 -3.80
C THR A 190 3.79 -13.73 -2.52
N TYR A 191 2.92 -13.00 -1.82
CA TYR A 191 3.30 -12.25 -0.62
C TYR A 191 2.48 -12.72 0.58
N SER A 192 3.08 -12.67 1.77
CA SER A 192 2.43 -13.02 3.04
C SER A 192 1.95 -11.76 3.75
N GLU A 193 0.66 -11.67 4.08
CA GLU A 193 0.13 -10.55 4.88
C GLU A 193 0.03 -10.94 6.36
N THR A 194 1.15 -11.38 6.94
CA THR A 194 1.20 -11.95 8.30
C THR A 194 0.80 -10.94 9.38
N PHE A 195 0.98 -9.64 9.13
CA PHE A 195 0.68 -8.56 10.07
C PHE A 195 -0.74 -7.97 9.97
N GLY A 196 -1.56 -8.49 9.05
CA GLY A 196 -2.94 -8.04 8.84
C GLY A 196 -3.96 -9.18 8.84
N VAL A 197 -3.85 -10.08 7.87
CA VAL A 197 -4.86 -11.13 7.60
C VAL A 197 -4.35 -12.54 7.90
N GLY A 198 -3.02 -12.73 7.98
CA GLY A 198 -2.42 -14.04 8.25
C GLY A 198 -2.50 -15.01 7.07
N GLU A 199 -2.74 -14.51 5.85
CA GLU A 199 -2.88 -15.31 4.64
C GLU A 199 -1.75 -15.06 3.63
N TYR A 200 -1.42 -16.10 2.85
CA TYR A 200 -0.56 -15.99 1.68
C TYR A 200 -1.39 -15.65 0.45
N PHE A 201 -1.02 -14.58 -0.25
CA PHE A 201 -1.71 -14.16 -1.45
C PHE A 201 -0.87 -14.39 -2.71
N ASP A 202 -1.39 -15.24 -3.61
CA ASP A 202 -0.87 -15.42 -4.96
C ASP A 202 -1.54 -14.43 -5.92
N MET A 203 -0.82 -13.35 -6.27
CA MET A 203 -1.32 -12.29 -7.15
C MET A 203 -1.51 -12.78 -8.59
N LYS A 204 -0.82 -13.84 -9.00
CA LYS A 204 -0.94 -14.42 -10.34
C LYS A 204 -2.29 -15.11 -10.53
N LYS A 205 -2.75 -15.83 -9.52
CA LYS A 205 -4.11 -16.41 -9.53
C LYS A 205 -5.17 -15.30 -9.55
N ARG A 206 -4.98 -14.23 -8.79
CA ARG A 206 -5.91 -13.08 -8.71
C ARG A 206 -5.96 -12.22 -9.97
N SER A 207 -4.93 -12.29 -10.82
CA SER A 207 -4.90 -11.60 -12.12
C SER A 207 -5.33 -12.46 -13.31
N THR A 208 -5.71 -13.72 -13.09
CA THR A 208 -6.07 -14.60 -14.21
C THR A 208 -7.42 -14.22 -14.80
N LEU A 209 -7.41 -13.75 -16.04
CA LEU A 209 -8.62 -13.46 -16.82
C LEU A 209 -8.57 -14.18 -18.16
N LYS A 210 -9.62 -14.93 -18.49
CA LYS A 210 -9.76 -15.52 -19.83
C LYS A 210 -10.06 -14.38 -20.81
N LYS A 211 -9.18 -14.12 -21.78
CA LYS A 211 -9.34 -13.04 -22.78
C LYS A 211 -10.70 -13.06 -23.50
N ARG A 212 -11.28 -14.24 -23.73
CA ARG A 212 -12.64 -14.38 -24.27
C ARG A 212 -13.71 -13.68 -23.44
N ASN A 213 -13.53 -13.58 -22.11
CA ASN A 213 -14.46 -12.88 -21.24
C ASN A 213 -14.46 -11.38 -21.51
N LEU A 214 -13.30 -10.77 -21.87
CA LEU A 214 -13.22 -9.36 -22.23
C LEU A 214 -14.04 -9.07 -23.50
N VAL A 215 -13.91 -9.91 -24.51
CA VAL A 215 -14.66 -9.78 -25.77
C VAL A 215 -16.16 -9.97 -25.51
N LEU A 216 -16.54 -11.01 -24.77
CA LEU A 216 -17.94 -11.34 -24.50
C LEU A 216 -18.59 -10.43 -23.44
N ALA A 217 -17.82 -9.58 -22.75
CA ALA A 217 -18.33 -8.64 -21.75
C ALA A 217 -19.28 -7.61 -22.34
N VAL A 218 -19.08 -7.25 -23.61
CA VAL A 218 -19.92 -6.27 -24.33
C VAL A 218 -21.39 -6.72 -24.32
N ILE A 219 -21.63 -8.03 -24.49
CA ILE A 219 -22.97 -8.61 -24.64
C ILE A 219 -23.46 -9.33 -23.38
N SER A 220 -22.58 -9.92 -22.57
CA SER A 220 -22.98 -10.75 -21.44
C SER A 220 -22.84 -10.03 -20.09
N LYS A 221 -23.94 -9.92 -19.36
CA LYS A 221 -23.93 -9.39 -17.97
C LYS A 221 -23.09 -10.26 -17.03
N SER A 222 -23.25 -11.59 -17.11
CA SER A 222 -22.48 -12.53 -16.28
C SER A 222 -20.98 -12.41 -16.55
N ARG A 223 -20.55 -12.19 -17.80
CA ARG A 223 -19.11 -11.98 -18.10
C ARG A 223 -18.58 -10.67 -17.51
N ARG A 224 -19.39 -9.61 -17.49
CA ARG A 224 -19.04 -8.34 -16.82
C ARG A 224 -18.91 -8.50 -15.30
N GLU A 225 -19.84 -9.20 -14.66
CA GLU A 225 -19.80 -9.49 -13.22
C GLU A 225 -18.54 -10.30 -12.86
N ASN A 226 -18.18 -11.31 -13.66
CA ASN A 226 -16.94 -12.06 -13.47
C ASN A 226 -15.66 -11.20 -13.62
N ILE A 227 -15.65 -10.24 -14.56
CA ILE A 227 -14.52 -9.30 -14.72
C ILE A 227 -14.44 -8.36 -13.53
N GLU A 228 -15.58 -7.83 -13.08
CA GLU A 228 -15.65 -6.94 -11.92
C GLU A 228 -15.13 -7.63 -10.66
N GLU A 229 -15.53 -8.88 -10.46
CA GLU A 229 -15.03 -9.70 -9.36
C GLU A 229 -13.52 -9.91 -9.45
N ALA A 230 -12.98 -10.21 -10.64
CA ALA A 230 -11.54 -10.36 -10.83
C ALA A 230 -10.78 -9.05 -10.55
N VAL A 231 -11.27 -7.91 -11.04
CA VAL A 231 -10.69 -6.58 -10.80
C VAL A 231 -10.76 -6.20 -9.33
N ASN A 232 -11.85 -6.51 -8.64
CA ASN A 232 -11.97 -6.22 -7.20
C ASN A 232 -11.06 -7.15 -6.36
N LYS A 233 -10.86 -8.39 -6.80
CA LYS A 233 -9.95 -9.36 -6.14
C LYS A 233 -8.46 -9.09 -6.40
N SER A 234 -8.13 -8.31 -7.42
CA SER A 234 -6.73 -8.06 -7.84
C SER A 234 -5.97 -7.12 -6.92
N GLN A 235 -6.64 -6.49 -5.95
CA GLN A 235 -6.14 -5.45 -5.03
C GLN A 235 -5.70 -4.15 -5.72
N TRP A 236 -5.09 -4.20 -6.90
CA TRP A 236 -4.70 -3.03 -7.70
C TRP A 236 -5.38 -3.03 -9.07
N LYS A 237 -6.41 -2.19 -9.22
CA LYS A 237 -7.27 -2.18 -10.42
C LYS A 237 -6.55 -1.66 -11.66
N GLN A 238 -5.83 -0.56 -11.52
CA GLN A 238 -5.13 0.10 -12.62
C GLN A 238 -3.99 -0.78 -13.13
N GLY A 239 -3.23 -1.40 -12.21
CA GLY A 239 -2.25 -2.42 -12.54
C GLY A 239 -2.88 -3.61 -13.27
N PHE A 240 -4.04 -4.11 -12.80
CA PHE A 240 -4.72 -5.25 -13.42
C PHE A 240 -5.00 -5.00 -14.90
N TRP A 241 -5.60 -3.86 -15.22
CA TRP A 241 -5.90 -3.52 -16.61
C TRP A 241 -4.64 -3.37 -17.44
N ARG A 242 -3.60 -2.72 -16.91
CA ARG A 242 -2.33 -2.59 -17.61
C ARG A 242 -1.65 -3.95 -17.84
N TYR A 243 -1.78 -4.88 -16.90
CA TYR A 243 -1.23 -6.24 -17.02
C TYR A 243 -1.94 -7.08 -18.09
N GLN A 244 -3.27 -7.00 -18.15
CA GLN A 244 -4.05 -7.65 -19.22
C GLN A 244 -3.74 -7.03 -20.59
N ASP A 245 -3.50 -5.72 -20.60
CA ASP A 245 -3.28 -4.95 -21.81
C ASP A 245 -1.80 -4.73 -22.14
N ARG A 246 -1.10 -5.84 -22.39
CA ARG A 246 0.34 -5.84 -22.72
C ARG A 246 0.70 -4.93 -23.90
N LEU A 247 -0.18 -4.89 -24.91
CA LEU A 247 0.06 -4.24 -26.20
C LEU A 247 -0.78 -2.96 -26.42
N GLY A 248 -1.61 -2.55 -25.45
CA GLY A 248 -2.51 -1.39 -25.62
C GLY A 248 -3.82 -1.71 -26.36
N ILE A 249 -4.00 -2.94 -26.83
CA ILE A 249 -5.13 -3.41 -27.66
C ILE A 249 -6.43 -3.45 -26.85
N PHE A 250 -6.35 -3.76 -25.55
CA PHE A 250 -7.51 -3.85 -24.68
C PHE A 250 -7.88 -2.54 -23.99
N SER A 251 -7.11 -1.46 -24.20
CA SER A 251 -7.39 -0.12 -23.66
C SER A 251 -8.76 0.39 -24.09
N VAL A 252 -9.21 0.05 -25.31
CA VAL A 252 -10.55 0.39 -25.81
C VAL A 252 -11.62 -0.44 -25.10
N ALA A 253 -11.42 -1.74 -24.93
CA ALA A 253 -12.38 -2.62 -24.25
C ALA A 253 -12.48 -2.32 -22.73
N SER A 254 -11.36 -1.98 -22.09
CA SER A 254 -11.33 -1.55 -20.69
C SER A 254 -11.94 -0.16 -20.53
N LYS A 255 -11.67 0.78 -21.44
CA LYS A 255 -12.33 2.09 -21.48
C LYS A 255 -13.84 1.95 -21.67
N VAL A 256 -14.29 1.14 -22.63
CA VAL A 256 -15.72 0.82 -22.82
C VAL A 256 -16.32 0.19 -21.57
N TYR A 257 -15.60 -0.71 -20.89
CA TYR A 257 -16.06 -1.27 -19.62
C TYR A 257 -16.18 -0.19 -18.52
N TYR A 258 -15.18 0.67 -18.36
CA TYR A 258 -15.20 1.77 -17.39
C TYR A 258 -16.30 2.79 -17.70
N ASP A 259 -16.49 3.15 -18.97
CA ASP A 259 -17.54 4.08 -19.43
C ASP A 259 -18.93 3.47 -19.19
N LEU A 260 -19.11 2.17 -19.42
CA LEU A 260 -20.36 1.45 -19.10
C LEU A 260 -20.61 1.37 -17.57
N GLN A 261 -19.55 1.21 -16.77
CA GLN A 261 -19.65 1.23 -15.30
C GLN A 261 -20.06 2.61 -14.79
N ASN A 262 -19.40 3.66 -15.29
CA ASN A 262 -19.64 5.05 -14.93
C ASN A 262 -21.05 5.51 -15.35
N ALA A 263 -21.48 5.16 -16.57
CA ALA A 263 -22.84 5.41 -17.04
C ALA A 263 -23.88 4.71 -16.15
N ARG A 264 -23.62 3.47 -15.70
CA ARG A 264 -24.52 2.73 -14.82
C ARG A 264 -24.59 3.32 -13.40
N ASN A 265 -23.46 3.78 -12.86
CA ASN A 265 -23.41 4.48 -11.58
C ASN A 265 -24.11 5.84 -11.63
N ALA A 266 -24.03 6.55 -12.76
CA ALA A 266 -24.78 7.79 -13.00
C ALA A 266 -26.29 7.55 -13.18
N LEU A 267 -26.70 6.37 -13.67
CA LEU A 267 -28.10 5.99 -13.86
C LEU A 267 -28.75 5.35 -12.61
N ALA A 268 -27.95 4.84 -11.66
CA ALA A 268 -28.45 4.18 -10.45
C ALA A 268 -29.30 5.10 -9.52
N PRO A 269 -28.94 6.38 -9.29
CA PRO A 269 -29.78 7.33 -8.55
C PRO A 269 -31.12 7.58 -9.24
N LYS A 270 -31.11 7.75 -10.57
CA LYS A 270 -32.33 8.01 -11.37
C LYS A 270 -33.32 6.85 -11.31
N ARG A 271 -32.84 5.61 -11.35
CA ARG A 271 -33.70 4.41 -11.20
C ARG A 271 -34.30 4.28 -9.80
N ARG A 272 -33.55 4.62 -8.75
CA ARG A 272 -34.07 4.62 -7.36
C ARG A 272 -35.14 5.69 -7.16
N ILE A 273 -34.95 6.88 -7.72
CA ILE A 273 -35.95 7.97 -7.69
C ILE A 273 -37.21 7.58 -8.47
N LEU A 274 -37.08 7.02 -9.67
CA LEU A 274 -38.23 6.53 -10.46
C LEU A 274 -38.99 5.40 -9.76
N GLN A 275 -38.27 4.48 -9.10
CA GLN A 275 -38.89 3.42 -8.30
C GLN A 275 -39.61 3.97 -7.06
N LEU A 276 -39.05 4.96 -6.37
CA LEU A 276 -39.69 5.66 -5.25
C LEU A 276 -40.94 6.41 -5.71
N LEU A 277 -40.88 7.16 -6.82
CA LEU A 277 -42.02 7.89 -7.39
C LEU A 277 -43.15 6.93 -7.83
N SER A 278 -42.81 5.78 -8.42
CA SER A 278 -43.81 4.76 -8.78
C SER A 278 -44.47 4.12 -7.54
N LYS A 279 -43.71 3.92 -6.45
CA LYS A 279 -44.25 3.40 -5.18
C LYS A 279 -45.17 4.43 -4.50
N VAL A 280 -44.80 5.71 -4.53
CA VAL A 280 -45.63 6.81 -4.01
C VAL A 280 -46.92 6.97 -4.84
N GLY A 281 -46.84 6.85 -6.16
CA GLY A 281 -48.01 6.86 -7.04
C GLY A 281 -48.99 5.70 -6.78
N LYS A 282 -48.47 4.50 -6.52
CA LYS A 282 -49.28 3.34 -6.12
C LYS A 282 -49.88 3.48 -4.72
N LEU A 283 -49.17 4.09 -3.77
CA LEU A 283 -49.69 4.37 -2.43
C LEU A 283 -50.83 5.39 -2.46
N LYS A 284 -50.68 6.50 -3.21
CA LYS A 284 -51.75 7.50 -3.38
C LYS A 284 -53.03 6.88 -3.96
N LYS A 285 -52.89 5.98 -4.93
CA LYS A 285 -54.03 5.27 -5.55
C LYS A 285 -54.75 4.29 -4.63
N LYS A 286 -54.10 3.88 -3.52
CA LYS A 286 -54.64 2.95 -2.52
C LYS A 286 -55.26 3.67 -1.30
N ILE A 287 -54.99 4.96 -1.14
CA ILE A 287 -55.51 5.81 -0.05
C ILE A 287 -56.71 6.64 -0.52
N LEU A 288 -56.83 6.90 -1.83
CA LEU A 288 -57.86 7.75 -2.43
C LEU A 288 -58.92 6.98 -3.25
N GLY A 289 -58.96 5.65 -3.14
CA GLY A 289 -59.99 4.79 -3.74
C GLY A 289 -60.40 3.73 -2.73
#